data_AF-A0A132A510-F1
#
_entry.id   AF-A0A132A510-F1
#
_cell.length_a   1.000
_cell.length_b   1.000
_cell.length_c   1.000
_cell.angle_alpha   90.00
_cell.angle_beta   90.00
_cell.angle_gamma   90.00
#
_symmetry.space_group_name_H-M   'P 1'
#
loop_
_entity.id
_entity.type
_entity.pdbx_description
1 polymer ?
#
loop_
_entity_poly.entity_id
_entity_poly.type
_entity_poly.pdbx_seq_one_letter_code
_entity_poly.pdbx_strand_id
1 'polypeptide(L)'
;MALTSCDSDEDESEKIEREFLSREKAKQELLRIHLDYGHIGYAQMVEHFNIKYLCEGLRDLAKAIANECDTCLRTKPNKKRLGLLGQIGPATYPFQIIHIDTVGVVILKSDISTWPSMLSPDSSGGYLQKLKLPKTLSTL
;
A
#
# COMPACT_ATOMS: atom_id res chain seq x y z
N MET A 1 4.15 16.53 55.99
CA MET A 1 3.06 16.55 54.99
C MET A 1 3.68 16.35 53.62
N ALA A 2 3.40 15.21 52.99
CA ALA A 2 3.25 14.97 51.55
C ALA A 2 3.55 13.50 51.28
N LEU A 3 2.47 12.77 50.98
CA LEU A 3 2.40 11.37 50.59
C LEU A 3 2.99 11.19 49.18
N THR A 4 3.69 10.10 48.93
CA THR A 4 3.72 9.47 47.60
C THR A 4 3.53 7.98 47.79
N SER A 5 2.27 7.54 47.77
CA SER A 5 1.95 6.13 47.54
C SER A 5 2.27 5.84 46.08
N CYS A 6 3.24 4.96 45.85
CA CYS A 6 3.35 4.27 44.57
C CYS A 6 2.24 3.23 44.56
N ASP A 7 1.06 3.64 44.10
CA ASP A 7 0.01 2.71 43.73
C ASP A 7 0.58 1.86 42.59
N SER A 8 0.87 0.61 42.93
CA SER A 8 1.20 -0.41 41.95
C SER A 8 -0.11 -0.70 41.24
N ASP A 9 -0.26 -0.18 40.03
CA ASP A 9 -1.33 -0.59 39.12
C ASP A 9 -1.14 -2.08 38.88
N GLU A 10 -1.85 -2.91 39.65
CA GLU A 10 -1.98 -4.32 39.37
C GLU A 10 -2.67 -4.42 38.00
N ASP A 11 -1.89 -4.81 37.00
CA ASP A 11 -2.37 -5.19 35.67
C ASP A 11 -3.35 -6.36 35.86
N GLU A 12 -4.62 -6.04 36.10
CA GLU A 12 -5.76 -6.94 35.99
C GLU A 12 -5.87 -7.37 34.53
N SER A 13 -5.02 -8.33 34.15
CA SER A 13 -5.09 -8.99 32.86
C SER A 13 -6.41 -9.74 32.77
N GLU A 14 -7.43 -9.07 32.23
CA GLU A 14 -8.74 -9.64 31.98
C GLU A 14 -8.58 -11.00 31.29
N LYS A 15 -9.17 -12.04 31.90
CA LYS A 15 -9.10 -13.41 31.40
C LYS A 15 -9.87 -13.52 30.09
N ILE A 16 -9.17 -13.37 28.96
CA ILE A 16 -9.75 -13.52 27.62
C ILE A 16 -9.97 -15.01 27.34
N GLU A 17 -11.22 -15.46 27.42
CA GLU A 17 -11.61 -16.80 26.98
C GLU A 17 -11.63 -16.84 25.45
N ARG A 18 -10.77 -17.69 24.87
CA ARG A 18 -10.64 -17.88 23.41
C ARG A 18 -11.15 -19.26 23.02
N GLU A 19 -11.95 -19.33 21.97
CA GLU A 19 -12.44 -20.60 21.43
C GLU A 19 -11.37 -21.23 20.53
N PHE A 20 -11.12 -22.52 20.73
CA PHE A 20 -10.19 -23.26 19.87
C PHE A 20 -10.88 -23.68 18.57
N LEU A 21 -10.31 -23.28 17.43
CA LEU A 21 -10.82 -23.64 16.11
C LEU A 21 -9.97 -24.73 15.46
N SER A 22 -10.64 -25.63 14.75
CA SER A 22 -9.97 -26.53 13.82
C SER A 22 -9.33 -25.75 12.67
N ARG A 23 -8.28 -26.33 12.08
CA ARG A 23 -7.48 -25.70 11.03
C ARG A 23 -8.30 -25.22 9.82
N GLU A 24 -9.31 -25.98 9.44
CA GLU A 24 -10.19 -25.68 8.31
C GLU A 24 -11.08 -24.46 8.58
N LYS A 25 -11.71 -24.43 9.77
CA LYS A 25 -12.53 -23.28 10.20
C LYS A 25 -11.68 -22.03 10.39
N ALA A 26 -10.49 -22.18 10.97
CA ALA A 26 -9.54 -21.08 11.12
C ALA A 26 -9.14 -20.48 9.76
N LYS A 27 -8.93 -21.32 8.73
CA LYS A 27 -8.63 -20.84 7.37
C LYS A 27 -9.80 -20.03 6.79
N GLN A 28 -11.04 -20.50 6.97
CA GLN A 28 -12.23 -19.78 6.50
C GLN A 28 -12.39 -18.42 7.20
N GLU A 29 -12.20 -18.38 8.52
CA GLU A 29 -12.32 -17.14 9.28
C GLU A 29 -11.19 -16.16 8.96
N LEU A 30 -9.95 -16.64 8.79
CA LEU A 30 -8.84 -15.81 8.33
C LEU A 30 -9.08 -15.23 6.93
N LEU A 31 -9.68 -16.00 6.02
CA LEU A 31 -10.07 -15.51 4.69
C LEU A 31 -11.13 -14.42 4.79
N ARG A 32 -12.14 -14.62 5.65
CA ARG A 32 -13.17 -13.63 5.92
C ARG A 32 -12.58 -12.33 6.46
N ILE A 33 -11.75 -12.43 7.50
CA ILE A 33 -11.02 -11.29 8.08
C ILE A 33 -10.15 -10.59 7.00
N HIS A 34 -9.44 -11.36 6.18
CA HIS A 34 -8.60 -10.79 5.13
C HIS A 34 -9.40 -9.98 4.10
N LEU A 35 -10.57 -10.46 3.69
CA LEU A 35 -11.42 -9.81 2.69
C LEU A 35 -12.24 -8.65 3.27
N ASP A 36 -12.90 -8.87 4.41
CA ASP A 36 -13.81 -7.90 5.03
C ASP A 36 -13.08 -6.63 5.50
N TYR A 37 -11.85 -6.77 5.99
CA TYR A 37 -11.03 -5.64 6.45
C TYR A 37 -10.17 -5.02 5.33
N GLY A 38 -10.37 -5.42 4.06
CA GLY A 38 -9.72 -4.78 2.91
C GLY A 38 -8.27 -5.21 2.66
N HIS A 39 -8.02 -6.52 2.59
CA HIS A 39 -6.72 -7.10 2.25
C HIS A 39 -5.60 -6.70 3.22
N ILE A 40 -5.89 -6.84 4.52
CA ILE A 40 -4.93 -6.63 5.60
C ILE A 40 -3.79 -7.65 5.58
N GLY A 41 -2.64 -7.26 6.14
CA GLY A 41 -1.45 -8.11 6.17
C GLY A 41 -1.57 -9.26 7.17
N TYR A 42 -0.74 -10.30 7.01
CA TYR A 42 -0.80 -11.50 7.85
C TYR A 42 -0.64 -11.21 9.35
N ALA A 43 0.16 -10.21 9.74
CA ALA A 43 0.36 -9.85 11.15
C ALA A 43 -0.94 -9.30 11.76
N GLN A 44 -1.64 -8.42 11.03
CA GLN A 44 -2.92 -7.86 11.44
C GLN A 44 -4.02 -8.93 11.44
N MET A 45 -4.02 -9.84 10.46
CA MET A 45 -4.96 -10.97 10.46
C MET A 45 -4.82 -11.82 11.71
N VAL A 46 -3.59 -12.11 12.14
CA VAL A 46 -3.30 -12.87 13.37
C VAL A 46 -3.80 -12.11 14.60
N GLU A 47 -3.58 -10.81 14.65
CA GLU A 47 -4.04 -9.95 15.75
C GLU A 47 -5.58 -9.95 15.86
N HIS A 48 -6.28 -9.72 14.75
CA HIS A 48 -7.75 -9.75 14.72
C HIS A 48 -8.31 -11.14 15.06
N PHE A 49 -7.66 -12.21 14.60
CA PHE A 49 -8.07 -13.58 14.91
C PHE A 49 -7.91 -13.90 16.40
N ASN A 50 -6.79 -13.50 17.01
CA ASN A 50 -6.46 -13.77 18.41
C ASN A 50 -7.36 -13.04 19.42
N ILE A 51 -8.22 -12.12 18.98
CA ILE A 51 -9.22 -11.49 19.86
C ILE A 51 -10.24 -12.53 20.33
N LYS A 52 -10.63 -13.48 19.46
CA LYS A 52 -11.72 -14.42 19.73
C LYS A 52 -11.29 -15.89 19.70
N TYR A 53 -10.29 -16.21 18.90
CA TYR A 53 -10.01 -17.59 18.52
C TYR A 53 -8.55 -17.98 18.78
N LEU A 54 -8.34 -19.29 18.95
CA LEU A 54 -7.03 -19.91 19.05
C LEU A 54 -6.93 -21.03 18.01
N CYS A 55 -5.80 -21.14 17.32
CA CYS A 55 -5.52 -22.21 16.37
C CYS A 55 -4.02 -22.51 16.33
N GLU A 56 -3.67 -23.79 16.23
CA GLU A 56 -2.28 -24.21 16.00
C GLU A 56 -1.82 -23.82 14.59
N GLY A 57 -0.58 -23.34 14.47
CA GLY A 57 -0.01 -22.95 13.16
C GLY A 57 -0.69 -21.75 12.49
N LEU A 58 -1.39 -20.89 13.25
CA LEU A 58 -2.15 -19.76 12.74
C LEU A 58 -1.31 -18.83 11.84
N ARG A 59 -0.07 -18.55 12.23
CA ARG A 59 0.83 -17.65 11.50
C ARG A 59 1.16 -18.19 10.11
N ASP A 60 1.31 -19.50 9.96
CA ASP A 60 1.61 -20.13 8.67
C ASP A 60 0.39 -20.12 7.75
N LEU A 61 -0.81 -20.35 8.30
CA LEU A 61 -2.07 -20.18 7.58
C LEU A 61 -2.25 -18.74 7.10
N ALA A 62 -2.04 -17.76 7.97
CA ALA A 62 -2.17 -16.35 7.64
C ALA A 62 -1.19 -15.92 6.54
N LYS A 63 0.06 -16.42 6.60
CA LYS A 63 1.06 -16.20 5.53
C LYS A 63 0.65 -16.84 4.21
N ALA A 64 0.14 -18.07 4.24
CA ALA A 64 -0.33 -18.75 3.03
C ALA A 64 -1.44 -17.95 2.33
N ILE A 65 -2.45 -17.50 3.08
CA ILE A 65 -3.55 -16.68 2.55
C ILE A 65 -3.03 -15.38 1.93
N ALA A 66 -2.14 -14.66 2.62
CA ALA A 66 -1.59 -13.40 2.12
C ALA A 66 -0.71 -13.58 0.86
N ASN A 67 0.00 -14.71 0.76
CA ASN A 67 0.84 -15.05 -0.40
C ASN A 67 0.05 -15.64 -1.58
N GLU A 68 -1.14 -16.17 -1.36
CA GLU A 68 -2.03 -16.70 -2.40
C GLU A 68 -3.00 -15.63 -2.94
N CYS A 69 -3.19 -14.52 -2.24
CA CYS A 69 -4.12 -13.47 -2.64
C CYS A 69 -3.62 -12.66 -3.85
N ASP A 70 -4.25 -12.85 -5.01
CA ASP A 70 -3.93 -12.15 -6.27
C ASP A 70 -3.99 -10.61 -6.13
N THR A 71 -5.01 -10.06 -5.47
CA THR A 71 -5.14 -8.61 -5.23
C THR A 71 -3.97 -8.06 -4.43
N CYS A 72 -3.53 -8.79 -3.39
CA CYS A 72 -2.39 -8.39 -2.57
C CYS A 72 -1.09 -8.44 -3.37
N LEU A 73 -0.87 -9.53 -4.11
CA LEU A 73 0.34 -9.70 -4.91
C LEU A 73 0.50 -8.61 -5.97
N ARG A 74 -0.61 -8.21 -6.62
CA ARG A 74 -0.60 -7.15 -7.65
C ARG A 74 -0.38 -5.76 -7.05
N THR A 75 -0.99 -5.48 -5.90
CA THR A 75 -1.02 -4.11 -5.33
C THR A 75 0.14 -3.85 -4.38
N LYS A 76 0.57 -4.87 -3.64
CA LYS A 76 1.63 -4.82 -2.63
C LYS A 76 2.77 -5.77 -3.02
N PRO A 77 3.51 -5.48 -4.10
CA PRO A 77 4.66 -6.30 -4.45
C PRO A 77 5.67 -6.25 -3.32
N ASN A 78 6.20 -7.41 -2.95
CA ASN A 78 7.30 -7.50 -1.99
C ASN A 78 8.44 -6.60 -2.49
N LYS A 79 8.78 -5.56 -1.73
CA LYS A 79 9.91 -4.67 -2.01
C LYS A 79 11.20 -5.47 -1.79
N LYS A 80 11.52 -6.38 -2.71
CA LYS A 80 12.88 -6.89 -2.83
C LYS A 80 13.75 -5.66 -3.02
N ARG A 81 14.76 -5.50 -2.17
CA ARG A 81 15.75 -4.45 -2.39
C ARG A 81 16.34 -4.72 -3.76
N LEU A 82 16.04 -3.84 -4.72
CA LEU A 82 16.77 -3.81 -5.97
C LEU A 82 18.25 -3.62 -5.57
N GLY A 83 19.16 -4.29 -6.27
CA GLY A 83 20.59 -4.24 -5.96
C GLY A 83 21.12 -2.81 -5.88
N LEU A 84 22.36 -2.67 -5.44
CA LEU A 84 23.01 -1.36 -5.42
C LEU A 84 22.99 -0.77 -6.84
N LEU A 85 22.59 0.50 -6.96
CA LEU A 85 22.67 1.22 -8.24
C LEU A 85 24.13 1.24 -8.69
N GLY A 86 24.39 0.71 -9.89
CA GLY A 86 25.69 0.84 -10.52
C GLY A 86 25.90 2.29 -10.94
N GLN A 87 26.97 2.92 -10.47
CA GLN A 87 27.40 4.21 -11.02
C GLN A 87 28.22 3.97 -12.27
N ILE A 88 27.86 4.64 -13.36
CA ILE A 88 28.75 4.79 -14.50
C ILE A 88 29.86 5.74 -14.06
N GLY A 89 31.12 5.29 -14.13
CA GLY A 89 32.28 6.10 -13.72
C GLY A 89 32.42 7.39 -14.55
N PRO A 90 33.25 8.34 -14.10
CA PRO A 90 33.46 9.58 -14.83
C PRO A 90 34.11 9.33 -16.18
N ALA A 91 33.76 10.15 -17.18
CA ALA A 91 34.49 10.18 -18.43
C ALA A 91 35.93 10.69 -18.17
N THR A 92 36.92 9.89 -18.56
CA THR A 92 38.35 10.17 -18.58
C THR A 92 38.80 10.90 -19.86
N TYR A 93 38.00 10.92 -20.93
CA TYR A 93 38.27 11.69 -22.15
C TYR A 93 36.98 12.19 -22.83
N PRO A 94 37.05 13.27 -23.64
CA PRO A 94 35.88 13.80 -24.36
C PRO A 94 35.19 12.73 -25.23
N PHE A 95 33.86 12.78 -25.30
CA PHE A 95 33.03 11.83 -26.06
C PHE A 95 33.05 10.37 -25.59
N GLN A 96 33.62 10.06 -24.43
CA GLN A 96 33.64 8.71 -23.89
C GLN A 96 32.27 8.22 -23.40
N ILE A 97 31.46 9.12 -22.84
CA ILE A 97 30.12 8.83 -22.32
C ILE A 97 29.19 9.94 -22.81
N ILE A 98 28.13 9.57 -23.52
CA ILE A 98 27.11 10.50 -24.01
C ILE A 98 25.75 9.98 -23.56
N HIS A 99 25.04 10.77 -22.77
CA HIS A 99 23.64 10.53 -22.42
C HIS A 99 22.78 11.49 -23.26
N ILE A 100 21.98 10.95 -24.17
CA ILE A 100 21.02 11.69 -24.97
C ILE A 100 19.65 11.37 -24.41
N ASP A 101 18.92 12.40 -23.97
CA ASP A 101 17.55 12.28 -23.49
C ASP A 101 16.66 13.30 -24.21
N THR A 102 15.40 12.94 -24.40
CA THR A 102 14.41 13.82 -25.01
C THR A 102 13.60 14.49 -23.91
N VAL A 103 13.62 15.81 -23.88
CA VAL A 103 12.58 16.57 -23.17
C VAL A 103 11.24 16.38 -23.88
N GLY A 104 10.16 16.23 -23.10
CA GLY A 104 8.81 15.94 -23.61
C GLY A 104 8.24 17.01 -24.53
N VAL A 105 6.92 16.99 -24.74
CA VAL A 105 6.26 17.93 -25.66
C VAL A 105 6.49 19.37 -25.22
N VAL A 106 7.22 20.13 -26.03
CA VAL A 106 7.38 21.57 -25.87
C VAL A 106 6.17 22.24 -26.51
N ILE A 107 5.27 22.78 -25.68
CA ILE A 107 4.16 23.59 -26.16
C ILE A 107 4.69 25.00 -26.44
N LEU A 108 4.60 25.44 -27.69
CA LEU A 108 5.01 26.79 -28.08
C LEU A 108 3.94 27.79 -27.64
N LYS A 109 4.36 28.97 -27.18
CA LYS A 109 3.44 30.03 -26.73
C LYS A 109 2.45 30.48 -27.80
N SER A 110 2.77 30.31 -29.09
CA SER A 110 1.87 30.57 -30.21
C SER A 110 0.59 29.73 -30.15
N ASP A 111 0.67 28.54 -29.57
CA ASP A 111 -0.37 27.52 -29.62
C ASP A 111 -1.35 27.64 -28.44
N ILE A 112 -1.04 28.53 -27.48
CA ILE A 112 -1.88 28.81 -26.29
C ILE A 112 -3.08 29.70 -26.66
N SER A 113 -3.03 30.41 -27.79
CA SER A 113 -4.10 31.33 -28.22
C SER A 113 -5.43 30.65 -28.61
N THR A 114 -5.43 29.33 -28.79
CA THR A 114 -6.64 28.54 -29.15
C THR A 114 -7.12 27.60 -28.06
N TRP A 115 -6.51 27.64 -26.86
CA TRP A 115 -7.00 26.85 -25.74
C TRP A 115 -8.25 27.51 -25.13
N PRO A 116 -9.40 26.80 -25.06
CA PRO A 116 -10.52 27.27 -24.25
C PRO A 116 -10.05 27.38 -22.80
N SER A 117 -10.48 28.43 -22.11
CA SER A 117 -10.18 28.79 -20.72
C SER A 117 -10.58 27.73 -19.67
N MET A 118 -10.05 26.51 -19.75
CA MET A 118 -10.30 25.42 -18.79
C MET A 118 -9.37 25.46 -17.57
N LEU A 119 -8.49 26.46 -17.50
CA LEU A 119 -7.62 26.75 -16.37
C LEU A 119 -7.93 28.13 -15.81
N SER A 120 -9.20 28.37 -15.49
CA SER A 120 -9.50 29.39 -14.47
C SER A 120 -9.21 28.75 -13.11
N PRO A 121 -8.37 29.37 -12.26
CA PRO A 121 -8.25 28.94 -10.88
C PRO A 121 -9.63 28.97 -10.25
N ASP A 122 -10.02 27.91 -9.55
CA ASP A 122 -11.09 28.08 -8.57
C ASP A 122 -10.59 29.00 -7.46
N SER A 123 -11.53 29.59 -6.71
CA SER A 123 -11.24 30.53 -5.62
C SER A 123 -10.39 29.93 -4.48
N SER A 124 -10.01 28.65 -4.57
CA SER A 124 -9.13 27.93 -3.65
C SER A 124 -7.73 27.65 -4.19
N GLY A 125 -7.40 28.04 -5.42
CA GLY A 125 -6.04 27.95 -5.97
C GLY A 125 -5.56 26.52 -6.30
N GLY A 126 -6.48 25.57 -6.50
CA GLY A 126 -6.14 24.18 -6.85
C GLY A 126 -6.24 23.90 -8.35
N TYR A 127 -5.17 23.41 -8.98
CA TYR A 127 -5.21 22.91 -10.36
C TYR A 127 -5.60 21.42 -10.38
N LEU A 128 -6.89 21.11 -10.44
CA LEU A 128 -7.36 19.76 -10.76
C LEU A 128 -7.37 19.56 -12.28
N GLN A 129 -6.40 18.82 -12.80
CA GLN A 129 -6.52 18.25 -14.14
C GLN A 129 -7.67 17.23 -14.14
N LYS A 130 -8.86 17.66 -14.57
CA LYS A 130 -9.94 16.74 -14.93
C LYS A 130 -9.54 16.04 -16.22
N LEU A 131 -8.77 14.95 -16.11
CA LEU A 131 -8.57 14.01 -17.21
C LEU A 131 -9.93 13.41 -17.55
N LYS A 132 -10.58 13.94 -18.59
CA LYS A 132 -11.72 13.28 -19.23
C LYS A 132 -11.14 12.09 -19.98
N LEU A 133 -11.24 10.89 -19.39
CA LEU A 133 -10.99 9.65 -20.11
C LEU A 133 -11.89 9.61 -21.35
N PRO A 134 -11.37 9.25 -22.53
CA PRO A 134 -12.21 9.06 -23.70
C PRO A 134 -13.21 7.94 -23.39
N LYS A 135 -14.50 8.24 -23.59
CA LYS A 135 -15.54 7.21 -23.55
C LYS A 135 -15.19 6.19 -24.62
N THR A 136 -15.09 4.95 -24.16
CA THR A 136 -14.82 3.71 -24.87
C THR A 136 -15.31 3.69 -26.31
N LEU A 137 -14.46 3.10 -27.17
CA LEU A 137 -14.85 2.33 -28.34
C LEU A 137 -16.14 1.53 -28.05
N SER A 138 -17.23 1.92 -28.69
CA SER A 138 -18.41 1.08 -28.82
C SER A 138 -18.98 1.27 -30.21
N THR A 139 -19.29 0.15 -30.85
CA THR A 139 -19.99 -0.05 -32.13
C THR A 139 -19.14 -0.01 -33.40
N LEU A 140 -18.55 -1.16 -33.75
CA LEU A 140 -18.91 -1.91 -34.96
C LEU A 140 -19.09 -3.39 -34.57
#